data_AF-A0A6S7F2D7-F1
#
_entry.id   AF-A0A6S7F2D7-F1
#
_cell.length_a   1.000
_cell.length_b   1.000
_cell.length_c   1.000
_cell.angle_alpha   90.00
_cell.angle_beta   90.00
_cell.angle_gamma   90.00
#
_symmetry.space_group_name_H-M   'P 1'
#
loop_
_entity.id
_entity.type
_entity.pdbx_description
1 polymer ?
#
loop_
_entity_poly.entity_id
_entity_poly.type
_entity_poly.pdbx_seq_one_letter_code
_entity_poly.pdbx_strand_id
1 'polypeptide(L)'
;MTRKALFVSTFVLLLCVALTALFWRYQFAHMPSSLRSLVEGQVGEGMHIYGESPRKDREVERALLAEAQRGDAAAQYMQGMVLEQLDMAAALRWYEAAAAQGYEAAIQRLRQLREQALANQARP
;
A
#
# COMPACT_ATOMS: atom_id res chain seq x y z
N MET A 1 -53.21 5.95 -6.41
CA MET A 1 -52.39 5.71 -5.20
C MET A 1 -52.63 6.83 -4.21
N THR A 2 -52.97 6.52 -2.96
CA THR A 2 -53.43 7.50 -1.97
C THR A 2 -52.26 8.31 -1.41
N ARG A 3 -52.39 9.65 -1.29
CA ARG A 3 -51.31 10.56 -0.80
C ARG A 3 -50.62 10.08 0.48
N LYS A 4 -51.36 9.39 1.35
CA LYS A 4 -50.86 8.76 2.58
C LYS A 4 -49.79 7.69 2.32
N ALA A 5 -49.91 6.89 1.26
CA ALA A 5 -48.94 5.85 0.91
C ALA A 5 -47.59 6.43 0.42
N LEU A 6 -47.61 7.59 -0.24
CA LEU A 6 -46.40 8.31 -0.67
C LEU A 6 -45.64 8.90 0.54
N PHE A 7 -46.36 9.44 1.53
CA PHE A 7 -45.74 9.91 2.78
C PHE A 7 -45.14 8.78 3.61
N VAL A 8 -45.82 7.63 3.68
CA VAL A 8 -45.27 6.45 4.39
C VAL A 8 -44.03 5.91 3.68
N SER A 9 -44.04 5.81 2.34
CA SER A 9 -42.90 5.31 1.58
C SER A 9 -41.67 6.23 1.69
N THR A 10 -41.86 7.55 1.61
CA THR A 10 -40.77 8.52 1.77
C THR A 10 -40.19 8.51 3.18
N PHE A 11 -41.04 8.39 4.20
CA PHE A 11 -40.60 8.27 5.59
C PHE A 11 -39.79 6.98 5.82
N VAL A 12 -40.25 5.84 5.29
CA VAL A 12 -39.53 4.56 5.38
C VAL A 12 -38.17 4.63 4.69
N LEU A 13 -38.09 5.29 3.54
CA LEU A 13 -36.83 5.46 2.80
C LEU A 13 -35.83 6.32 3.60
N LEU A 14 -36.28 7.45 4.16
CA LEU A 14 -35.43 8.30 5.00
C LEU A 14 -34.94 7.58 6.26
N LEU A 15 -35.82 6.80 6.90
CA LEU A 15 -35.44 5.98 8.05
C LEU A 15 -34.41 4.92 7.67
N CYS A 16 -34.56 4.26 6.52
CA CYS A 16 -33.60 3.27 6.03
C CYS A 16 -32.22 3.88 5.76
N VAL A 17 -32.16 5.05 5.13
CA VAL A 17 -30.91 5.80 4.90
C VAL A 17 -30.26 6.23 6.21
N ALA A 18 -31.04 6.73 7.17
CA ALA A 18 -30.53 7.11 8.49
C ALA A 18 -29.97 5.91 9.26
N LEU A 19 -30.67 4.77 9.23
CA LEU A 19 -30.22 3.54 9.87
C LEU A 19 -28.97 2.96 9.21
N THR A 20 -28.86 2.99 7.89
CA THR A 20 -27.63 2.58 7.19
C THR A 20 -26.46 3.51 7.51
N ALA A 21 -26.67 4.83 7.54
CA ALA A 21 -25.63 5.77 7.95
C ALA A 21 -25.18 5.55 9.42
N LEU A 22 -26.14 5.31 10.34
CA LEU A 22 -25.85 4.99 11.73
C LEU A 22 -25.12 3.66 11.87
N PHE A 23 -25.51 2.65 11.09
CA PHE A 23 -24.86 1.34 11.06
C PHE A 23 -23.42 1.47 10.59
N TRP A 24 -23.17 2.18 9.50
CA TRP A 24 -21.82 2.47 9.03
C TRP A 24 -21.02 3.24 10.08
N ARG A 25 -21.60 4.26 10.72
CA ARG A 25 -20.93 5.00 11.79
C ARG A 25 -20.58 4.13 13.00
N TYR A 26 -21.49 3.25 13.42
CA TYR A 26 -21.28 2.32 14.52
C TYR A 26 -20.19 1.28 14.19
N GLN A 27 -20.22 0.75 12.97
CA GLN A 27 -19.26 -0.23 12.48
C GLN A 27 -17.86 0.35 12.35
N PHE A 28 -17.70 1.59 11.87
CA PHE A 28 -16.41 2.28 11.82
C PHE A 28 -15.90 2.66 13.22
N ALA A 29 -16.79 3.03 14.15
CA ALA A 29 -16.41 3.32 15.54
C ALA A 29 -15.92 2.08 16.30
N HIS A 30 -16.39 0.88 15.94
CA HIS A 30 -15.96 -0.40 16.52
C HIS A 30 -14.96 -1.17 15.66
N MET A 31 -14.55 -0.65 14.50
CA MET A 31 -13.48 -1.27 13.71
C MET A 31 -12.16 -1.01 14.46
N PRO A 32 -11.47 -2.03 14.99
CA PRO A 32 -10.22 -1.82 15.70
C PRO A 32 -9.23 -1.13 14.77
N SER A 33 -8.46 -0.18 15.30
CA SER A 33 -7.42 0.53 14.58
C SER A 33 -6.52 -0.47 13.85
N SER A 34 -6.57 -0.41 12.52
CA SER A 34 -5.82 -1.21 11.55
C SER A 34 -4.44 -1.63 12.05
N LEU A 35 -4.17 -2.95 12.17
CA LEU A 35 -2.87 -3.69 12.28
C LEU A 35 -1.64 -3.04 12.99
N ARG A 36 -1.76 -1.84 13.54
CA ARG A 36 -0.71 -0.95 14.04
C ARG A 36 -0.16 -1.51 15.34
N SER A 37 -1.04 -2.07 16.16
CA SER A 37 -0.69 -2.79 17.39
C SER A 37 0.02 -4.13 17.17
N LEU A 38 0.03 -4.68 15.95
CA LEU A 38 0.82 -5.87 15.60
C LEU A 38 2.24 -5.51 15.16
N VAL A 39 2.50 -4.24 14.82
CA VAL A 39 3.79 -3.77 14.26
C VAL A 39 4.54 -2.84 15.24
N GLU A 40 3.90 -2.42 16.34
CA GLU A 40 4.45 -1.54 17.39
C GLU A 40 5.74 -2.02 18.09
N GLY A 41 6.27 -3.19 17.74
CA GLY A 41 7.58 -3.64 18.21
C GLY A 41 8.79 -2.89 17.63
N GLN A 42 8.72 -2.30 16.41
CA GLN A 42 9.90 -1.72 15.74
C GLN A 42 9.60 -0.67 14.66
N VAL A 43 8.83 0.39 14.93
CA VAL A 43 8.67 1.46 13.93
C VAL A 43 9.09 2.81 14.51
N GLY A 44 10.25 3.29 14.06
CA GLY A 44 10.79 4.60 14.43
C GLY A 44 9.87 5.74 14.01
N GLU A 45 9.94 6.85 14.76
CA GLU A 45 9.04 8.01 14.76
C GLU A 45 8.88 8.80 13.43
N GLY A 46 9.34 8.28 12.29
CA GLY A 46 9.31 8.95 10.99
C GLY A 46 8.48 8.28 9.89
N MET A 47 7.81 7.15 10.15
CA MET A 47 7.21 6.35 9.07
C MET A 47 5.82 6.87 8.67
N HIS A 48 5.71 7.50 7.49
CA HIS A 48 4.41 7.83 6.88
C HIS A 48 3.70 6.55 6.42
N ILE A 49 2.43 6.39 6.83
CA ILE A 49 1.62 5.23 6.45
C ILE A 49 0.91 5.53 5.13
N TYR A 50 1.27 4.79 4.08
CA TYR A 50 0.64 4.87 2.76
C TYR A 50 -0.89 4.67 2.85
N GLY A 51 -1.65 5.53 2.15
CA GLY A 51 -3.11 5.44 2.05
C GLY A 51 -3.90 6.36 2.98
N GLU A 52 -3.23 7.15 3.83
CA GLU A 52 -3.87 8.18 4.65
C GLU A 52 -4.30 9.40 3.82
N SER A 53 -3.54 9.72 2.75
CA SER A 53 -3.88 10.76 1.78
C SER A 53 -3.13 10.58 0.46
N PRO A 54 -3.82 10.50 -0.70
CA PRO A 54 -3.17 10.33 -2.01
C PRO A 54 -2.17 11.43 -2.36
N ARG A 55 -2.27 12.62 -1.75
CA ARG A 55 -1.30 13.70 -1.96
C ARG A 55 0.00 13.44 -1.20
N LYS A 56 -0.09 13.03 0.06
CA LYS A 56 1.08 12.73 0.88
C LYS A 56 1.82 11.49 0.38
N ASP A 57 1.07 10.48 -0.08
CA ASP A 57 1.65 9.27 -0.70
C ASP A 57 2.54 9.64 -1.91
N ARG A 58 2.08 10.57 -2.76
CA ARG A 58 2.86 11.07 -3.90
C ARG A 58 4.07 11.89 -3.49
N GLU A 59 3.99 12.62 -2.39
CA GLU A 59 5.14 13.38 -1.86
C GLU A 59 6.22 12.43 -1.34
N VAL A 60 5.83 11.38 -0.62
CA VAL A 60 6.74 10.34 -0.15
C VAL A 60 7.37 9.58 -1.31
N GLU A 61 6.59 9.23 -2.33
CA GLU A 61 7.11 8.57 -3.54
C GLU A 61 8.13 9.45 -4.28
N ARG A 62 7.86 10.76 -4.39
CA ARG A 62 8.81 11.71 -5.01
C ARG A 62 10.09 11.86 -4.18
N ALA A 63 9.97 11.94 -2.86
CA ALA A 63 11.11 12.04 -1.97
C ALA A 63 11.98 10.77 -2.05
N LEU A 64 11.33 9.59 -2.05
CA LEU A 64 11.99 8.30 -2.23
C LEU A 64 12.75 8.24 -3.55
N LEU A 65 12.10 8.63 -4.65
CA LEU A 65 12.73 8.64 -5.97
C LEU A 65 13.94 9.58 -6.02
N ALA A 66 13.84 10.77 -5.41
CA ALA A 66 14.94 11.72 -5.35
C ALA A 66 16.13 11.15 -4.58
N GLU A 67 15.89 10.44 -3.49
CA GLU A 67 16.95 9.83 -2.67
C GLU A 67 17.57 8.62 -3.37
N ALA A 68 16.76 7.79 -4.03
CA ALA A 68 17.24 6.70 -4.88
C ALA A 68 18.14 7.22 -6.03
N GLN A 69 17.76 8.34 -6.65
CA GLN A 69 18.55 9.01 -7.68
C GLN A 69 19.86 9.61 -7.16
N ARG A 70 19.92 10.01 -5.89
CA ARG A 70 21.15 10.47 -5.23
C ARG A 70 22.13 9.35 -4.89
N GLY A 71 21.68 8.10 -4.98
CA GLY A 71 22.52 6.95 -4.72
C GLY A 71 22.22 6.22 -3.42
N ASP A 72 21.25 6.65 -2.61
CA ASP A 72 20.98 5.96 -1.35
C ASP A 72 20.52 4.51 -1.58
N ALA A 73 21.26 3.55 -1.06
CA ALA A 73 21.06 2.15 -1.38
C ALA A 73 19.73 1.60 -0.82
N ALA A 74 19.28 2.11 0.33
CA ALA A 74 17.99 1.72 0.90
C ALA A 74 16.83 2.27 0.07
N ALA A 75 16.91 3.52 -0.37
CA ALA A 75 15.93 4.15 -1.25
C ALA A 75 15.88 3.48 -2.62
N GLN A 76 17.04 3.12 -3.21
CA GLN A 76 17.10 2.35 -4.44
C GLN A 76 16.41 0.98 -4.29
N TYR A 77 16.69 0.27 -3.21
CA TYR A 77 15.99 -0.99 -2.93
C TYR A 77 14.48 -0.80 -2.81
N MET A 78 14.03 0.19 -2.04
CA MET A 78 12.60 0.50 -1.89
C MET A 78 11.95 0.89 -3.22
N GLN A 79 12.64 1.67 -4.07
CA GLN A 79 12.16 2.01 -5.40
C GLN A 79 12.03 0.77 -6.29
N GLY A 80 12.97 -0.17 -6.18
CA GLY A 80 12.88 -1.48 -6.82
C GLY A 80 11.62 -2.26 -6.39
N MET A 81 11.31 -2.26 -5.09
CA MET A 81 10.10 -2.92 -4.57
C MET A 81 8.81 -2.30 -5.11
N VAL A 82 8.75 -0.96 -5.18
CA VAL A 82 7.59 -0.24 -5.74
C VAL A 82 7.38 -0.62 -7.20
N LEU A 83 8.46 -0.76 -7.97
CA LEU A 83 8.40 -1.06 -9.39
C LEU A 83 8.22 -2.54 -9.71
N GLU A 84 8.44 -3.44 -8.76
CA GLU A 84 8.49 -4.88 -9.03
C GLU A 84 7.21 -5.40 -9.73
N GLN A 85 6.03 -4.93 -9.32
CA GLN A 85 4.78 -5.36 -9.95
C GLN A 85 4.41 -4.58 -11.23
N LEU A 86 5.02 -3.41 -11.43
CA LEU A 86 4.66 -2.47 -12.51
C LEU A 86 5.61 -2.59 -13.70
N ASP A 87 6.90 -2.65 -13.41
CA ASP A 87 8.00 -2.74 -14.36
C ASP A 87 9.17 -3.50 -13.71
N MET A 88 9.16 -4.81 -13.89
CA MET A 88 10.22 -5.69 -13.41
C MET A 88 11.61 -5.31 -13.93
N ALA A 89 11.71 -4.79 -15.15
CA ALA A 89 13.01 -4.43 -15.74
C ALA A 89 13.58 -3.18 -15.05
N ALA A 90 12.73 -2.18 -14.77
CA ALA A 90 13.12 -1.02 -13.98
C ALA A 90 13.45 -1.42 -12.53
N ALA A 91 12.67 -2.32 -11.93
CA ALA A 91 12.92 -2.83 -10.57
C ALA A 91 14.30 -3.49 -10.44
N LEU A 92 14.66 -4.35 -11.40
CA LEU A 92 15.98 -5.01 -11.43
C LEU A 92 17.12 -4.01 -11.46
N ARG A 93 17.01 -2.94 -12.26
CA ARG A 93 18.04 -1.89 -12.31
C ARG A 93 18.27 -1.22 -10.96
N TRP A 94 17.20 -0.93 -10.23
CA TRP A 94 17.30 -0.32 -8.91
C TRP A 94 17.87 -1.29 -7.86
N TYR A 95 17.46 -2.56 -7.91
CA TYR A 95 18.05 -3.59 -7.05
C TYR A 95 19.53 -3.81 -7.35
N GLU A 96 19.94 -3.83 -8.63
CA GLU A 96 21.34 -3.93 -9.04
C GLU A 96 22.16 -2.74 -8.54
N ALA A 97 21.63 -1.53 -8.65
CA ALA A 97 22.29 -0.32 -8.13
C ALA A 97 22.50 -0.39 -6.61
N ALA A 98 21.50 -0.83 -5.85
CA ALA A 98 21.62 -0.99 -4.40
C ALA A 98 22.58 -2.15 -4.02
N ALA A 99 22.51 -3.27 -4.75
CA ALA A 99 23.38 -4.41 -4.55
C ALA A 99 24.85 -4.11 -4.87
N ALA A 100 25.11 -3.26 -5.88
CA ALA A 100 26.45 -2.80 -6.21
C ALA A 100 27.11 -2.01 -5.07
N GLN A 101 26.31 -1.42 -4.18
CA GLN A 101 26.75 -0.73 -2.97
C GLN A 101 26.86 -1.66 -1.75
N GLY A 102 26.62 -2.96 -1.93
CA GLY A 102 26.65 -3.95 -0.84
C GLY A 102 25.38 -4.00 0.00
N TYR A 103 24.25 -3.47 -0.49
CA TYR A 103 22.99 -3.53 0.25
C TYR A 103 22.43 -4.95 0.25
N GLU A 104 22.58 -5.64 1.39
CA GLU A 104 22.27 -7.07 1.53
C GLU A 104 20.84 -7.43 1.13
N ALA A 105 19.84 -6.62 1.49
CA ALA A 105 18.46 -6.93 1.14
C ALA A 105 18.22 -6.93 -0.39
N ALA A 106 18.93 -6.08 -1.14
CA ALA A 106 18.87 -6.07 -2.60
C ALA A 106 19.57 -7.30 -3.20
N ILE A 107 20.73 -7.69 -2.66
CA ILE A 107 21.46 -8.90 -3.08
C ILE A 107 20.60 -10.15 -2.89
N GLN A 108 19.96 -10.29 -1.71
CA GLN A 108 19.07 -11.42 -1.44
C GLN A 108 17.86 -11.40 -2.37
N ARG A 109 17.27 -10.22 -2.63
CA ARG A 109 16.11 -10.12 -3.52
C ARG A 109 16.44 -10.52 -4.96
N LEU A 110 17.57 -10.05 -5.50
CA LEU A 110 18.05 -10.45 -6.82
C LEU A 110 18.27 -11.96 -6.94
N ARG A 111 18.82 -12.58 -5.89
CA ARG A 111 19.01 -14.04 -5.85
C ARG A 111 17.66 -14.77 -5.93
N GLN A 112 16.69 -14.37 -5.11
CA GLN A 112 15.35 -14.95 -5.12
C GLN A 112 14.67 -14.81 -6.49
N LEU A 113 14.75 -13.62 -7.11
CA LEU A 113 14.18 -13.38 -8.42
C LEU A 113 14.81 -14.27 -9.50
N ARG A 114 16.14 -14.48 -9.42
CA ARG A 114 16.85 -15.39 -10.33
C ARG A 114 16.39 -16.84 -10.13
N GLU A 115 16.31 -17.32 -8.89
CA GLU A 115 15.84 -18.67 -8.58
C GLU A 115 14.41 -18.91 -9.08
N GLN A 116 13.53 -17.92 -8.89
CA GLN A 116 12.15 -17.98 -9.41
C GLN A 116 12.12 -18.04 -10.93
N ALA A 117 12.93 -17.23 -11.61
CA ALA A 117 13.01 -17.25 -13.07
C ALA A 117 13.46 -18.61 -13.60
N LEU A 118 14.48 -19.23 -12.97
CA LEU A 118 14.93 -20.58 -13.33
C LEU A 118 13.85 -21.63 -13.06
N ALA A 119 13.18 -21.56 -11.91
CA ALA A 119 12.10 -22.48 -11.56
C ALA A 119 10.92 -22.39 -12.55
N ASN A 120 10.58 -21.18 -12.99
CA ASN A 120 9.53 -20.96 -13.98
C ASN A 120 9.90 -21.49 -15.37
N GLN A 121 11.19 -21.44 -15.74
CA GLN A 121 11.68 -22.01 -16.99
C GLN A 121 11.74 -23.54 -16.98
N ALA A 122 11.90 -24.15 -15.80
CA ALA A 122 11.98 -25.60 -15.62
C ALA A 122 10.59 -26.28 -15.49
N ARG A 123 9.50 -25.51 -15.54
CA ARG A 123 8.13 -26.04 -15.48
C ARG A 123 7.71 -26.51 -16.89
N PRO A 124 7.42 -27.80 -17.10
CA PRO A 124 7.02 -28.35 -18.40
C PRO A 124 5.62 -27.88 -18.84
#